data_AF-A0A434QUX6-F1
#
_entry.id   AF-A0A434QUX6-F1
#
_cell.length_a   1.000
_cell.length_b   1.000
_cell.length_c   1.000
_cell.angle_alpha   90.00
_cell.angle_beta   90.00
_cell.angle_gamma   90.00
#
_symmetry.space_group_name_H-M   'P 1'
#
loop_
_entity.id
_entity.type
_entity.pdbx_description
1 polymer ?
#
loop_
_entity_poly.entity_id
_entity_poly.type
_entity_poly.pdbx_seq_one_letter_code
_entity_poly.pdbx_strand_id
1 'polypeptide(L)'
;LWRAAARRRLTGEAARGHLQLIAEEAEARMTHEDLPDERLRLMFACAHPAIEASVRAPLILQTVLGFDAATIASAFLVSPTTMGQRLVRAKSRIREAAIPFRVPERAELGERLDAVLEAIYATFAEGWSDPAGTETRRRNLATEGIWLGRLVASLIPDEPETLGLLALMLFADARRTARRSP
;
A
#
# COMPACT_ATOMS: atom_id res chain seq x y z
N LEU A 1 -40.58 -21.81 23.23
CA LEU A 1 -39.40 -20.93 23.35
C LEU A 1 -38.08 -21.57 22.86
N TRP A 2 -37.92 -22.90 22.95
CA TRP A 2 -36.69 -23.60 22.51
C TRP A 2 -36.43 -23.63 20.98
N ARG A 3 -37.47 -23.52 20.15
CA ARG A 3 -37.35 -23.63 18.67
C ARG A 3 -36.69 -22.40 17.99
N ALA A 4 -36.73 -21.23 18.61
CA ALA A 4 -36.13 -20.00 18.05
C ALA A 4 -34.62 -19.89 18.30
N ALA A 5 -34.14 -20.38 19.45
CA ALA A 5 -32.72 -20.41 19.80
C ALA A 5 -31.94 -21.42 18.94
N ALA A 6 -32.53 -22.59 18.66
CA ALA A 6 -31.96 -23.59 17.77
C ALA A 6 -31.82 -23.07 16.32
N ARG A 7 -32.82 -22.32 15.83
CA ARG A 7 -32.78 -21.73 14.49
C ARG A 7 -31.68 -20.66 14.33
N ARG A 8 -31.41 -19.86 15.38
CA ARG A 8 -30.28 -18.89 15.41
C ARG A 8 -28.91 -19.56 15.44
N ARG A 9 -28.75 -20.69 16.14
CA ARG A 9 -27.49 -21.47 16.13
C ARG A 9 -27.21 -22.06 14.75
N LEU A 10 -28.23 -22.66 14.12
CA LEU A 10 -28.12 -23.24 12.78
C LEU A 10 -27.81 -22.18 11.69
N THR A 11 -28.34 -20.96 11.81
CA THR A 11 -27.99 -19.86 10.90
C THR A 11 -26.57 -19.35 11.12
N GLY A 12 -26.06 -19.35 12.37
CA GLY A 12 -24.66 -19.01 12.66
C GLY A 12 -23.66 -20.05 12.17
N GLU A 13 -24.00 -21.35 12.24
CA GLU A 13 -23.17 -22.45 11.73
C GLU A 13 -23.13 -22.50 10.20
N ALA A 14 -24.28 -22.29 9.53
CA ALA A 14 -24.34 -22.17 8.07
C ALA A 14 -23.61 -20.92 7.55
N ALA A 15 -23.72 -19.78 8.27
CA ALA A 15 -22.97 -18.57 7.93
C ALA A 15 -21.45 -18.77 8.12
N ARG A 16 -21.02 -19.54 9.12
CA ARG A 16 -19.60 -19.90 9.29
C ARG A 16 -19.08 -20.75 8.14
N GLY A 17 -19.83 -21.78 7.74
CA GLY A 17 -19.45 -22.60 6.58
C GLY A 17 -19.35 -21.77 5.30
N HIS A 18 -20.28 -20.83 5.09
CA HIS A 18 -20.24 -19.92 3.95
C HIS A 18 -19.08 -18.92 4.00
N LEU A 19 -18.80 -18.34 5.18
CA LEU A 19 -17.65 -17.45 5.39
C LEU A 19 -16.32 -18.17 5.21
N GLN A 20 -16.25 -19.44 5.62
CA GLN A 20 -15.07 -20.28 5.47
C GLN A 20 -14.85 -20.65 3.99
N LEU A 21 -15.92 -20.95 3.24
CA LEU A 21 -15.87 -21.12 1.79
C LEU A 21 -15.42 -19.84 1.05
N ILE A 22 -15.91 -18.67 1.47
CA ILE A 22 -15.47 -17.38 0.91
C ILE A 22 -13.99 -17.13 1.23
N ALA A 23 -13.52 -17.50 2.43
CA ALA A 23 -12.12 -17.37 2.83
C ALA A 23 -11.22 -18.34 2.05
N GLU A 24 -11.63 -19.60 1.90
CA GLU A 24 -10.93 -20.62 1.13
C GLU A 24 -10.91 -20.28 -0.37
N GLU A 25 -11.99 -19.73 -0.93
CA GLU A 25 -12.01 -19.20 -2.30
C GLU A 25 -11.13 -17.95 -2.47
N ALA A 26 -11.06 -17.08 -1.45
CA ALA A 26 -10.18 -15.92 -1.45
C ALA A 26 -8.70 -16.35 -1.37
N GLU A 27 -8.36 -17.31 -0.51
CA GLU A 27 -7.04 -17.92 -0.40
C GLU A 27 -6.65 -18.67 -1.70
N ALA A 28 -7.58 -19.43 -2.30
CA ALA A 28 -7.35 -20.12 -3.55
C ALA A 28 -7.11 -19.16 -4.73
N ARG A 29 -7.83 -18.02 -4.78
CA ARG A 29 -7.56 -16.93 -5.74
C ARG A 29 -6.20 -16.29 -5.51
N MET A 30 -5.76 -16.17 -4.26
CA MET A 30 -4.43 -15.64 -3.92
C MET A 30 -3.29 -16.62 -4.26
N THR A 31 -3.56 -17.93 -4.30
CA THR A 31 -2.54 -18.94 -4.63
C THR A 31 -2.24 -19.09 -6.12
N HIS A 32 -3.04 -18.51 -7.02
CA HIS A 32 -2.94 -18.82 -8.45
C HIS A 32 -2.81 -17.66 -9.45
N GLU A 33 -2.88 -16.40 -9.03
CA GLU A 33 -2.65 -15.28 -9.95
C GLU A 33 -1.79 -14.19 -9.30
N ASP A 34 -0.95 -13.60 -10.16
CA ASP A 34 -0.20 -12.37 -10.01
C ASP A 34 -0.66 -11.40 -8.91
N LEU A 35 0.29 -10.65 -8.35
CA LEU A 35 0.05 -9.43 -7.56
C LEU A 35 -1.31 -8.77 -7.93
N PRO A 36 -2.27 -8.73 -7.00
CA PRO A 36 -3.71 -8.58 -7.29
C PRO A 36 -4.10 -7.22 -7.90
N ASP A 37 -3.13 -6.30 -7.98
CA ASP A 37 -3.28 -4.96 -8.50
C ASP A 37 -2.08 -4.61 -9.38
N GLU A 38 -2.35 -4.14 -10.60
CA GLU A 38 -1.30 -3.75 -11.55
C GLU A 38 -0.42 -2.62 -11.02
N ARG A 39 -0.96 -1.72 -10.20
CA ARG A 39 -0.12 -0.68 -9.59
C ARG A 39 0.81 -1.31 -8.57
N LEU A 40 0.33 -2.24 -7.74
CA LEU A 40 1.20 -2.96 -6.80
C LEU A 40 2.31 -3.73 -7.53
N ARG A 41 2.02 -4.35 -8.69
CA ARG A 41 3.05 -4.90 -9.61
C ARG A 41 4.12 -3.89 -9.95
N LEU A 42 3.71 -2.71 -10.41
CA LEU A 42 4.62 -1.64 -10.79
C LEU A 42 5.39 -1.07 -9.60
N MET A 43 4.79 -1.00 -8.40
CA MET A 43 5.48 -0.56 -7.18
C MET A 43 6.67 -1.47 -6.88
N PHE A 44 6.43 -2.78 -6.88
CA PHE A 44 7.47 -3.78 -6.67
C PHE A 44 8.51 -3.84 -7.81
N ALA A 45 8.13 -3.53 -9.05
CA ALA A 45 9.07 -3.38 -10.15
C ALA A 45 9.99 -2.15 -9.96
N CYS A 46 9.43 -1.01 -9.54
CA CYS A 46 10.18 0.21 -9.20
C CYS A 46 11.10 0.05 -7.98
N ALA A 47 10.82 -0.92 -7.10
CA ALA A 47 11.62 -1.23 -5.92
C ALA A 47 12.83 -2.16 -6.18
N HIS A 48 13.20 -2.37 -7.46
CA HIS A 48 14.29 -3.27 -7.84
C HIS A 48 15.64 -2.94 -7.12
N PRO A 49 16.39 -3.94 -6.60
CA PRO A 49 17.63 -3.72 -5.84
C PRO A 49 18.73 -2.94 -6.58
N ALA A 50 18.82 -3.10 -7.89
CA ALA A 50 19.75 -2.34 -8.74
C ALA A 50 19.45 -0.83 -8.81
N ILE A 51 18.27 -0.38 -8.36
CA ILE A 51 17.93 1.03 -8.21
C ILE A 51 18.44 1.49 -6.83
N GLU A 52 19.00 2.69 -6.77
CA GLU A 52 19.49 3.29 -5.55
C GLU A 52 18.38 3.40 -4.49
N ALA A 53 18.64 2.97 -3.26
CA ALA A 53 17.58 2.80 -2.25
C ALA A 53 16.80 4.10 -1.99
N SER A 54 17.47 5.25 -1.90
CA SER A 54 16.81 6.53 -1.57
C SER A 54 15.90 7.08 -2.66
N VAL A 55 15.88 6.48 -3.86
CA VAL A 55 15.00 6.89 -4.97
C VAL A 55 13.92 5.87 -5.31
N ARG A 56 13.90 4.68 -4.71
CA ARG A 56 12.87 3.65 -5.00
C ARG A 56 11.46 4.13 -4.62
N ALA A 57 11.25 4.54 -3.36
CA ALA A 57 9.96 5.06 -2.92
C ALA A 57 9.55 6.37 -3.63
N PRO A 58 10.45 7.36 -3.81
CA PRO A 58 10.17 8.53 -4.65
C PRO A 58 9.77 8.20 -6.09
N LEU A 59 10.41 7.20 -6.71
CA LEU A 59 10.10 6.77 -8.05
C LEU A 59 8.69 6.16 -8.11
N ILE A 60 8.34 5.30 -7.15
CA ILE A 60 6.99 4.74 -7.00
C ILE A 60 5.94 5.85 -6.90
N LEU A 61 6.14 6.80 -5.99
CA LEU A 61 5.21 7.91 -5.78
C LEU A 61 4.98 8.70 -7.08
N GLN A 62 6.04 8.97 -7.83
CA GLN A 62 5.94 9.73 -9.06
C GLN A 62 5.28 8.95 -10.21
N THR A 63 5.74 7.72 -10.46
CA THR A 63 5.37 7.01 -11.69
C THR A 63 4.12 6.16 -11.56
N VAL A 64 3.79 5.72 -10.34
CA VAL A 64 2.65 4.84 -10.07
C VAL A 64 1.51 5.62 -9.42
N LEU A 65 1.84 6.49 -8.47
CA LEU A 65 0.84 7.17 -7.64
C LEU A 65 0.60 8.63 -8.07
N GLY A 66 1.34 9.12 -9.07
CA GLY A 66 1.10 10.41 -9.73
C GLY A 66 1.47 11.64 -8.92
N PHE A 67 2.34 11.49 -7.90
CA PHE A 67 2.80 12.61 -7.09
C PHE A 67 3.75 13.51 -7.87
N ASP A 68 3.64 14.83 -7.66
CA ASP A 68 4.60 15.76 -8.21
C ASP A 68 5.91 15.81 -7.38
N ALA A 69 6.97 16.35 -7.99
CA ALA A 69 8.28 16.39 -7.35
C ALA A 69 8.31 17.27 -6.09
N ALA A 70 7.41 18.25 -5.95
CA ALA A 70 7.36 19.12 -4.78
C ALA A 70 6.71 18.41 -3.59
N THR A 71 5.61 17.69 -3.80
CA THR A 71 4.98 16.83 -2.78
C THR A 71 5.95 15.76 -2.32
N ILE A 72 6.62 15.08 -3.26
CA ILE A 72 7.63 14.06 -2.92
C ILE A 72 8.79 14.69 -2.14
N ALA A 73 9.30 15.84 -2.58
CA ALA A 73 10.41 16.50 -1.89
C ALA A 73 10.06 16.87 -0.43
N SER A 74 8.84 17.33 -0.20
CA SER A 74 8.30 17.60 1.14
C SER A 74 8.29 16.34 2.00
N ALA A 75 7.74 15.23 1.49
CA ALA A 75 7.68 13.97 2.22
C ALA A 75 9.07 13.40 2.58
N PHE A 76 10.08 13.65 1.75
CA PHE A 76 11.45 13.16 1.93
C PHE A 76 12.42 14.21 2.48
N LEU A 77 11.92 15.37 2.93
CA LEU A 77 12.70 16.45 3.55
C LEU A 77 13.90 16.93 2.73
N VAL A 78 13.73 17.06 1.41
CA VAL A 78 14.73 17.61 0.49
C VAL A 78 14.15 18.76 -0.34
N SER A 79 15.00 19.50 -1.05
CA SER A 79 14.50 20.53 -1.97
C SER A 79 13.80 19.91 -3.19
N PRO A 80 12.75 20.55 -3.75
CA PRO A 80 12.11 20.10 -4.99
C PRO A 80 13.10 19.94 -6.16
N THR A 81 14.08 20.84 -6.27
CA THR A 81 15.15 20.77 -7.27
C THR A 81 16.02 19.53 -7.08
N THR A 82 16.44 19.25 -5.85
CA THR A 82 17.23 18.05 -5.52
C THR A 82 16.46 16.78 -5.84
N MET A 83 15.18 16.72 -5.45
CA MET A 83 14.33 15.55 -5.73
C MET A 83 14.12 15.34 -7.23
N GLY A 84 13.80 16.40 -7.98
CA GLY A 84 13.65 16.33 -9.43
C GLY A 84 14.92 15.81 -10.12
N GLN A 85 16.10 16.33 -9.76
CA GLN A 85 17.36 15.84 -10.30
C GLN A 85 17.64 14.38 -9.94
N ARG A 86 17.32 13.95 -8.71
CA ARG A 86 17.47 12.55 -8.29
C ARG A 86 16.60 11.63 -9.15
N LEU A 87 15.32 11.96 -9.32
CA LEU A 87 14.38 11.18 -10.12
C LEU A 87 14.79 11.09 -11.59
N VAL A 88 15.24 12.20 -12.19
CA VAL A 88 15.73 12.20 -13.59
C VAL A 88 16.96 11.31 -13.74
N ARG A 89 17.94 11.42 -12.83
CA ARG A 89 19.15 10.59 -12.86
C ARG A 89 18.82 9.11 -12.68
N ALA A 90 17.91 8.78 -11.77
CA ALA A 90 17.47 7.41 -11.53
C ALA A 90 16.85 6.80 -12.80
N LYS A 91 15.93 7.52 -13.45
CA LYS A 91 15.30 7.07 -14.72
C LYS A 91 16.33 6.88 -15.84
N SER A 92 17.33 7.75 -15.95
CA SER A 92 18.41 7.57 -16.93
C SER A 92 19.20 6.30 -16.66
N ARG A 93 19.61 6.05 -15.40
CA ARG A 93 20.36 4.85 -15.01
C ARG A 93 19.56 3.57 -15.20
N ILE A 94 18.27 3.57 -14.89
CA ILE A 94 17.37 2.42 -15.14
C ILE A 94 17.37 2.06 -16.62
N ARG A 95 17.26 3.06 -17.51
CA ARG A 95 17.29 2.87 -18.96
C ARG A 95 18.65 2.38 -19.45
N GLU A 96 19.74 2.97 -18.96
CA GLU A 96 21.12 2.61 -19.34
C GLU A 96 21.48 1.19 -18.90
N ALA A 97 21.05 0.78 -17.70
CA ALA A 97 21.30 -0.54 -17.15
C ALA A 97 20.30 -1.62 -17.63
N ALA A 98 19.31 -1.24 -18.45
CA ALA A 98 18.27 -2.13 -18.97
C ALA A 98 17.59 -2.98 -17.87
N ILE A 99 17.29 -2.37 -16.71
CA ILE A 99 16.71 -3.09 -15.57
C ILE A 99 15.34 -3.65 -15.99
N PRO A 100 15.11 -4.97 -15.89
CA PRO A 100 13.86 -5.57 -16.30
C PRO A 100 12.73 -5.17 -15.36
N PHE A 101 11.74 -4.46 -15.91
CA PHE A 101 10.46 -4.22 -15.23
C PHE A 101 9.59 -5.47 -15.36
N ARG A 102 9.85 -6.45 -14.49
CA ARG A 102 9.05 -7.66 -14.34
C ARG A 102 8.41 -7.71 -12.97
N VAL A 103 7.34 -8.49 -12.85
CA VAL A 103 6.81 -8.91 -11.56
C VAL A 103 7.91 -9.71 -10.83
N PRO A 104 8.27 -9.35 -9.58
CA PRO A 104 9.20 -10.15 -8.80
C PRO A 104 8.59 -11.50 -8.43
N GLU A 105 9.44 -12.50 -8.29
CA GLU A 105 9.08 -13.76 -7.67
C GLU A 105 8.85 -13.55 -6.17
N ARG A 106 8.13 -14.48 -5.53
CA ARG A 106 7.79 -14.37 -4.09
C ARG A 106 9.03 -14.20 -3.20
N ALA A 107 10.14 -14.84 -3.52
CA ALA A 107 11.39 -14.74 -2.77
C ALA A 107 12.07 -13.35 -2.89
N GLU A 108 11.79 -12.59 -3.95
CA GLU A 108 12.32 -11.24 -4.18
C GLU A 108 11.47 -10.15 -3.54
N LEU A 109 10.28 -10.48 -2.99
CA LEU A 109 9.40 -9.48 -2.40
C LEU A 109 10.01 -8.83 -1.16
N GLY A 110 10.70 -9.60 -0.31
CA GLY A 110 11.27 -9.12 0.95
C GLY A 110 12.28 -7.99 0.76
N GLU A 111 13.26 -8.15 -0.12
CA GLU A 111 14.30 -7.13 -0.39
C GLU A 111 13.76 -5.83 -1.02
N ARG A 112 12.52 -5.86 -1.53
CA ARG A 112 11.84 -4.74 -2.18
C ARG A 112 10.78 -4.08 -1.31
N LEU A 113 10.37 -4.76 -0.24
CA LEU A 113 9.22 -4.42 0.56
C LEU A 113 9.36 -3.04 1.22
N ASP A 114 10.53 -2.73 1.78
CA ASP A 114 10.77 -1.46 2.48
C ASP A 114 10.38 -0.24 1.64
N ALA A 115 10.80 -0.20 0.38
CA ALA A 115 10.49 0.91 -0.52
C ALA A 115 9.00 0.98 -0.89
N VAL A 116 8.33 -0.18 -0.96
CA VAL A 116 6.88 -0.24 -1.20
C VAL A 116 6.14 0.28 0.03
N LEU A 117 6.50 -0.16 1.24
CA LEU A 117 5.92 0.30 2.49
C LEU A 117 6.15 1.80 2.73
N GLU A 118 7.35 2.31 2.41
CA GLU A 118 7.66 3.73 2.49
C GLU A 118 6.77 4.57 1.55
N ALA A 119 6.56 4.12 0.29
CA ALA A 119 5.67 4.79 -0.65
C ALA A 119 4.20 4.73 -0.21
N ILE A 120 3.74 3.61 0.35
CA ILE A 120 2.39 3.46 0.90
C ILE A 120 2.19 4.44 2.06
N TYR A 121 3.15 4.49 2.98
CA TYR A 121 3.06 5.39 4.12
C TYR A 121 3.09 6.85 3.71
N ALA A 122 3.96 7.24 2.78
CA ALA A 122 4.01 8.61 2.26
C ALA A 122 2.66 9.01 1.61
N THR A 123 2.02 8.08 0.89
CA THR A 123 0.69 8.31 0.29
C THR A 123 -0.37 8.53 1.35
N PHE A 124 -0.38 7.68 2.39
CA PHE A 124 -1.27 7.83 3.52
C PHE A 124 -1.02 9.16 4.26
N ALA A 125 0.23 9.47 4.58
CA ALA A 125 0.64 10.64 5.33
C ALA A 125 0.27 11.94 4.61
N GLU A 126 0.45 12.02 3.29
CA GLU A 126 0.00 13.16 2.49
C GLU A 126 -1.52 13.35 2.60
N GLY A 127 -2.28 12.27 2.45
CA GLY A 127 -3.74 12.30 2.63
C GLY A 127 -4.21 12.59 4.05
N TRP A 128 -3.37 12.29 5.04
CA TRP A 128 -3.60 12.51 6.47
C TRP A 128 -3.27 13.93 6.94
N SER A 129 -2.35 14.60 6.26
CA SER A 129 -1.76 15.88 6.69
C SER A 129 -2.70 17.08 6.58
N ASP A 130 -3.83 16.97 5.88
CA ASP A 130 -4.86 18.02 5.79
C ASP A 130 -5.96 17.85 6.86
N PRO A 131 -5.95 18.68 7.92
CA PRO A 131 -6.91 18.59 9.02
C PRO A 131 -8.29 19.18 8.64
N ALA A 132 -8.32 20.16 7.74
CA ALA A 132 -9.54 20.87 7.34
C ALA A 132 -10.39 20.05 6.35
N GLY A 133 -9.78 19.13 5.59
CA GLY A 133 -10.48 18.26 4.65
C GLY A 133 -11.21 19.03 3.54
N THR A 134 -10.78 20.26 3.28
CA THR A 134 -11.35 21.15 2.26
C THR A 134 -11.01 20.66 0.85
N GLU A 135 -9.97 19.83 0.70
CA GLU A 135 -9.58 19.25 -0.58
C GLU A 135 -9.95 17.76 -0.66
N THR A 136 -10.99 17.43 -1.43
CA THR A 136 -11.46 16.05 -1.67
C THR A 136 -10.34 15.12 -2.17
N ARG A 137 -9.40 15.66 -2.96
CA ARG A 137 -8.24 14.93 -3.48
C ARG A 137 -7.38 14.30 -2.37
N ARG A 138 -7.17 14.99 -1.24
CA ARG A 138 -6.33 14.50 -0.14
C ARG A 138 -7.01 13.42 0.71
N ARG A 139 -8.34 13.50 0.90
CA ARG A 139 -9.08 12.42 1.59
C ARG A 139 -8.98 11.09 0.85
N ASN A 140 -8.98 11.14 -0.48
CA ASN A 140 -8.83 9.94 -1.31
C ASN A 140 -7.47 9.27 -1.10
N LEU A 141 -6.39 10.03 -0.89
CA LEU A 141 -5.03 9.48 -0.70
C LEU A 141 -4.86 8.69 0.61
N ALA A 142 -5.48 9.11 1.71
CA ALA A 142 -5.40 8.35 2.96
C ALA A 142 -6.11 6.99 2.84
N THR A 143 -7.31 6.99 2.26
CA THR A 143 -8.03 5.75 1.95
C THR A 143 -7.23 4.87 0.99
N GLU A 144 -6.58 5.48 0.00
CA GLU A 144 -5.74 4.79 -0.98
C GLU A 144 -4.53 4.11 -0.32
N GLY A 145 -3.82 4.81 0.56
CA GLY A 145 -2.70 4.24 1.32
C GLY A 145 -3.15 3.06 2.19
N ILE A 146 -4.30 3.16 2.86
CA ILE A 146 -4.87 2.04 3.63
C ILE A 146 -5.20 0.87 2.70
N TRP A 147 -5.79 1.13 1.54
CA TRP A 147 -6.15 0.09 0.58
C TRP A 147 -4.90 -0.65 0.08
N LEU A 148 -3.85 0.08 -0.32
CA LEU A 148 -2.56 -0.51 -0.70
C LEU A 148 -1.95 -1.32 0.45
N GLY A 149 -1.98 -0.79 1.68
CA GLY A 149 -1.50 -1.50 2.87
C GLY A 149 -2.23 -2.82 3.11
N ARG A 150 -3.55 -2.86 2.88
CA ARG A 150 -4.34 -4.11 2.95
C ARG A 150 -3.92 -5.11 1.87
N LEU A 151 -3.67 -4.65 0.64
CA LEU A 151 -3.21 -5.54 -0.42
C LEU A 151 -1.86 -6.17 -0.09
N VAL A 152 -0.89 -5.38 0.39
CA VAL A 152 0.42 -5.92 0.78
C VAL A 152 0.29 -6.89 1.95
N ALA A 153 -0.55 -6.56 2.95
CA ALA A 153 -0.82 -7.46 4.08
C ALA A 153 -1.46 -8.78 3.66
N SER A 154 -2.35 -8.76 2.65
CA SER A 154 -2.87 -10.00 2.07
C SER A 154 -1.78 -10.77 1.31
N LEU A 155 -0.92 -10.07 0.57
CA LEU A 155 0.14 -10.70 -0.23
C LEU A 155 1.20 -11.41 0.63
N ILE A 156 1.63 -10.78 1.73
CA ILE A 156 2.70 -11.27 2.61
C ILE A 156 2.20 -11.21 4.07
N PRO A 157 1.27 -12.10 4.46
CA PRO A 157 0.58 -12.02 5.74
C PRO A 157 1.49 -12.29 6.95
N ASP A 158 2.61 -12.98 6.75
CA ASP A 158 3.56 -13.33 7.81
C ASP A 158 4.59 -12.22 8.09
N GLU A 159 4.56 -11.12 7.33
CA GLU A 159 5.56 -10.04 7.46
C GLU A 159 5.12 -8.98 8.48
N PRO A 160 5.85 -8.82 9.60
CA PRO A 160 5.41 -7.98 10.70
C PRO A 160 5.39 -6.48 10.35
N GLU A 161 6.32 -6.00 9.52
CA GLU A 161 6.41 -4.60 9.07
C GLU A 161 5.16 -4.20 8.28
N THR A 162 4.67 -5.10 7.44
CA THR A 162 3.45 -4.88 6.64
C THR A 162 2.23 -4.74 7.54
N LEU A 163 2.07 -5.67 8.50
CA LEU A 163 0.97 -5.64 9.47
C LEU A 163 1.05 -4.42 10.38
N GLY A 164 2.25 -4.08 10.85
CA GLY A 164 2.52 -2.93 11.70
C GLY A 164 2.18 -1.61 11.02
N LEU A 165 2.59 -1.43 9.76
CA LEU A 165 2.25 -0.24 9.00
C LEU A 165 0.73 -0.11 8.80
N LEU A 166 0.06 -1.19 8.41
CA LEU A 166 -1.39 -1.17 8.23
C LEU A 166 -2.12 -0.84 9.54
N ALA A 167 -1.70 -1.44 10.66
CA ALA A 167 -2.25 -1.15 11.98
C ALA A 167 -2.08 0.32 12.37
N LEU A 168 -0.89 0.90 12.13
CA LEU A 168 -0.62 2.31 12.36
C LEU A 168 -1.56 3.22 11.55
N MET A 169 -1.69 2.97 10.25
CA MET A 169 -2.56 3.77 9.37
C MET A 169 -4.03 3.67 9.77
N LEU A 170 -4.52 2.48 10.09
CA LEU A 170 -5.90 2.27 10.56
C LEU A 170 -6.15 2.97 11.91
N PHE A 171 -5.19 2.88 12.84
CA PHE A 171 -5.29 3.55 14.13
C PHE A 171 -5.33 5.08 13.98
N ALA A 172 -4.46 5.62 13.13
CA ALA A 172 -4.47 7.03 12.79
C ALA A 172 -5.83 7.42 12.19
N ASP A 173 -6.29 6.71 11.15
CA ASP A 173 -7.53 7.04 10.46
C ASP A 173 -8.78 6.98 11.33
N ALA A 174 -8.87 6.02 12.25
CA ALA A 174 -9.96 5.93 13.22
C ALA A 174 -10.08 7.21 14.09
N ARG A 175 -8.98 7.93 14.31
CA ARG A 175 -8.93 9.16 15.13
C ARG A 175 -9.12 10.44 14.32
N ARG A 176 -9.38 10.34 13.01
CA ARG A 176 -9.45 11.50 12.11
C ARG A 176 -10.46 12.54 12.54
N THR A 177 -11.64 12.09 12.94
CA THR A 177 -12.74 12.97 13.36
C THR A 177 -12.42 13.71 14.66
N ALA A 178 -11.65 13.11 15.57
CA ALA A 178 -11.24 13.75 16.82
C ALA A 178 -10.28 14.94 16.60
N ARG A 179 -9.56 14.99 15.47
CA ARG A 179 -8.75 16.16 15.08
C ARG A 179 -9.57 17.29 14.45
N ARG A 180 -10.84 17.04 14.12
CA ARG A 180 -11.75 18.00 13.47
C ARG A 180 -12.69 18.71 14.45
N SER A 181 -12.71 18.29 15.72
CA SER A 181 -13.38 19.03 16.79
C SER A 181 -12.37 20.01 17.42
N PRO A 182 -12.70 21.31 17.50
CA PRO A 182 -11.91 22.30 18.24
C PRO A 182 -11.77 21.96 19.73
#